data_AF-A0A329R7H3-F1
#
_entry.id   AF-A0A329R7H3-F1
#
_cell.length_a   1.000
_cell.length_b   1.000
_cell.length_c   1.000
_cell.angle_alpha   90.00
_cell.angle_beta   90.00
_cell.angle_gamma   90.00
#
_symmetry.space_group_name_H-M   'P 1'
#
loop_
_entity.id
_entity.type
_entity.pdbx_description
1 polymer ?
#
loop_
_entity_poly.entity_id
_entity_poly.type
_entity_poly.pdbx_seq_one_letter_code
_entity_poly.pdbx_strand_id
1 'polypeptide(L)'
;TIGRFVDRKEPITIVLPGFPTKTPNHGSKVLGPLSDRAEELALARLEKFCASIEEVYTVGCKVTIFSDGRVFGDLVGVPLENIRAYKNGLKELVKEAGHTHIQFDGLENYTKTDDPVQEVLERFHINQMDMDARIANEPDIDNNFRSFSQFMERDMAHRWEGKSEAEMRKGCDQVARKMMLRNVGFSSLVAEEYSHAIRVSIHCYNNAGPKFGIHLLPAKRMDTPRTPWHSVISEDIDGTVHAMDLKDVDTDKYDLVYKHGRKWGYVERPPCTPEEIAQWAPLHVELIRTHMFIIAQAMEGFPVPSIMDIPREAIRSLVLKYGVVTLRGFKQDDDFETATERWGDVLQWPKGTFAAGNIFDIKTEAGTKLPAQTLEAMSFHYDGMFKKKTPESTELGDPPVFMFFHCVEANPPEDDPKHGNTIITDTRRLLSALPEATVERLQKISLTYRTSLFEYQDRVHTSPVVITHPMTGEL
;
A
#
# COMPACT_ATOMS: atom_id res chain seq x y z
N THR A 1 -8.33 33.96 -24.56
CA THR A 1 -9.18 33.51 -23.44
C THR A 1 -8.83 34.19 -22.12
N ILE A 2 -7.58 34.11 -21.63
CA ILE A 2 -7.17 34.74 -20.35
C ILE A 2 -7.49 36.25 -20.29
N GLY A 3 -7.12 37.02 -21.32
CA GLY A 3 -7.38 38.46 -21.35
C GLY A 3 -8.85 38.83 -21.11
N ARG A 4 -9.80 38.01 -21.59
CA ARG A 4 -11.23 38.21 -21.36
C ARG A 4 -11.59 38.24 -19.88
N PHE A 5 -11.05 37.32 -19.09
CA PHE A 5 -11.30 37.25 -17.64
C PHE A 5 -10.68 38.46 -16.94
N VAL A 6 -9.45 38.80 -17.31
CA VAL A 6 -8.71 39.94 -16.73
C VAL A 6 -9.42 41.27 -17.03
N ASP A 7 -9.81 41.50 -18.28
CA ASP A 7 -10.51 42.72 -18.71
C ASP A 7 -11.86 42.89 -18.00
N ARG A 8 -12.54 41.77 -17.70
CA ARG A 8 -13.83 41.74 -17.01
C ARG A 8 -13.73 41.67 -15.49
N LYS A 9 -12.53 41.54 -14.93
CA LYS A 9 -12.30 41.31 -13.49
C LYS A 9 -13.09 40.10 -12.98
N GLU A 10 -13.12 39.03 -13.76
CA GLU A 10 -13.73 37.74 -13.41
C GLU A 10 -12.64 36.73 -12.98
N PRO A 11 -12.92 35.79 -12.06
CA PRO A 11 -12.00 34.71 -11.77
C PRO A 11 -11.70 33.89 -13.03
N ILE A 12 -10.44 33.49 -13.23
CA ILE A 12 -10.08 32.63 -14.35
C ILE A 12 -10.69 31.25 -14.12
N THR A 13 -11.51 30.77 -15.05
CA THR A 13 -12.07 29.41 -15.01
C THR A 13 -11.19 28.45 -15.80
N ILE A 14 -10.78 27.36 -15.16
CA ILE A 14 -10.03 26.26 -15.77
C ILE A 14 -10.88 25.00 -15.69
N VAL A 15 -10.96 24.24 -16.78
CA VAL A 15 -11.61 22.92 -16.79
C VAL A 15 -10.58 21.83 -17.05
N LEU A 16 -10.55 20.84 -16.17
CA LEU A 16 -9.69 19.67 -16.24
C LEU A 16 -10.55 18.40 -16.34
N PRO A 17 -10.72 17.84 -17.54
CA PRO A 17 -11.24 16.48 -17.68
C PRO A 17 -10.22 15.47 -17.12
N GLY A 18 -10.66 14.64 -16.17
CA GLY A 18 -9.84 13.61 -15.55
C GLY A 18 -10.34 13.21 -14.16
N PHE A 19 -9.53 12.43 -13.44
CA PHE A 19 -9.93 11.77 -12.19
C PHE A 19 -11.21 10.91 -12.36
N PRO A 20 -11.19 9.91 -13.27
CA PRO A 20 -12.36 9.07 -13.51
C PRO A 20 -12.63 8.11 -12.36
N THR A 21 -11.63 7.28 -12.08
CA THR A 21 -11.59 6.18 -11.10
C THR A 21 -10.17 5.64 -11.10
N LYS A 22 -9.74 4.98 -10.01
CA LYS A 22 -8.57 4.09 -10.05
C LYS A 22 -8.76 3.00 -11.10
N THR A 23 -7.68 2.66 -11.79
CA THR A 23 -7.65 1.51 -12.70
C THR A 23 -8.04 0.22 -11.98
N PRO A 24 -8.77 -0.70 -12.64
CA PRO A 24 -9.17 -1.96 -12.01
C PRO A 24 -7.99 -2.93 -11.79
N ASN A 25 -6.80 -2.63 -12.31
CA ASN A 25 -5.59 -3.43 -12.08
C ASN A 25 -4.94 -3.13 -10.72
N HIS A 26 -5.59 -3.59 -9.64
CA HIS A 26 -5.10 -3.42 -8.26
C HIS A 26 -3.96 -4.37 -7.89
N GLY A 27 -3.72 -5.42 -8.67
CA GLY A 27 -2.65 -6.39 -8.40
C GLY A 27 -1.26 -5.89 -8.82
N SER A 28 -1.20 -4.95 -9.78
CA SER A 28 0.09 -4.52 -10.34
C SER A 28 0.24 -3.03 -10.58
N LYS A 29 -0.84 -2.23 -10.63
CA LYS A 29 -0.72 -0.79 -10.94
C LYS A 29 -1.01 0.14 -9.78
N VAL A 30 -2.00 -0.15 -8.95
CA VAL A 30 -2.48 0.75 -7.88
C VAL A 30 -2.81 -0.01 -6.60
N LEU A 31 -2.87 0.69 -5.47
CA LEU A 31 -3.09 0.10 -4.14
C LEU A 31 -4.51 -0.43 -3.91
N GLY A 32 -5.48 0.08 -4.66
CA GLY A 32 -6.90 -0.28 -4.53
C GLY A 32 -7.81 0.66 -5.33
N PRO A 33 -9.14 0.58 -5.14
CA PRO A 33 -10.11 1.31 -5.94
C PRO A 33 -10.33 2.78 -5.52
N LEU A 34 -9.81 3.19 -4.36
CA LEU A 34 -10.06 4.51 -3.77
C LEU A 34 -8.86 5.45 -3.94
N SER A 35 -9.10 6.75 -3.74
CA SER A 35 -8.04 7.76 -3.76
C SER A 35 -6.97 7.48 -2.71
N ASP A 36 -5.71 7.67 -3.09
CA ASP A 36 -4.55 7.46 -2.23
C ASP A 36 -3.60 8.68 -2.31
N ARG A 37 -2.35 8.52 -1.88
CA ARG A 37 -1.33 9.59 -1.88
C ARG A 37 -1.15 10.22 -3.27
N ALA A 38 -1.38 9.47 -4.35
CA ALA A 38 -1.26 10.00 -5.70
C ALA A 38 -2.29 11.10 -5.97
N GLU A 39 -3.55 10.87 -5.61
CA GLU A 39 -4.61 11.87 -5.73
C GLU A 39 -4.39 13.07 -4.80
N GLU A 40 -3.96 12.82 -3.57
CA GLU A 40 -3.66 13.89 -2.59
C GLU A 40 -2.62 14.86 -3.13
N LEU A 41 -1.50 14.36 -3.66
CA LEU A 41 -0.45 15.18 -4.25
C LEU A 41 -0.92 15.93 -5.51
N ALA A 42 -1.72 15.27 -6.35
CA ALA A 42 -2.27 15.87 -7.56
C ALA A 42 -3.21 17.05 -7.25
N LEU A 43 -4.10 16.89 -6.26
CA LEU A 43 -5.00 17.94 -5.80
C LEU A 43 -4.21 19.10 -5.18
N ALA A 44 -3.24 18.81 -4.30
CA ALA A 44 -2.38 19.84 -3.71
C ALA A 44 -1.59 20.64 -4.76
N ARG A 45 -1.16 19.98 -5.84
CA ARG A 45 -0.50 20.64 -6.97
C ARG A 45 -1.43 21.58 -7.74
N LEU A 46 -2.68 21.17 -7.97
CA LEU A 46 -3.70 22.01 -8.61
C LEU A 46 -4.06 23.22 -7.76
N GLU A 47 -4.18 23.04 -6.45
CA GLU A 47 -4.40 24.14 -5.50
C GLU A 47 -3.24 25.13 -5.54
N LYS A 48 -1.99 24.64 -5.43
CA LYS A 48 -0.80 25.49 -5.50
C LYS A 48 -0.70 26.25 -6.83
N PHE A 49 -1.08 25.61 -7.93
CA PHE A 49 -1.15 26.26 -9.24
C PHE A 49 -2.15 27.41 -9.24
N CYS A 50 -3.37 27.23 -8.73
CA CYS A 50 -4.37 28.30 -8.64
C CYS A 50 -3.92 29.43 -7.69
N ALA A 51 -3.38 29.09 -6.52
CA ALA A 51 -2.86 30.06 -5.56
C ALA A 51 -1.75 30.94 -6.18
N SER A 52 -0.84 30.34 -6.96
CA SER A 52 0.22 31.11 -7.64
C SER A 52 -0.31 32.10 -8.69
N ILE A 53 -1.48 31.83 -9.29
CA ILE A 53 -2.14 32.79 -10.18
C ILE A 53 -2.77 33.91 -9.36
N GLU A 54 -3.41 33.59 -8.23
CA GLU A 54 -4.06 34.56 -7.35
C GLU A 54 -3.07 35.58 -6.74
N GLU A 55 -1.82 35.17 -6.49
CA GLU A 55 -0.74 36.06 -6.06
C GLU A 55 -0.51 37.25 -7.03
N VAL A 56 -0.73 37.04 -8.33
CA VAL A 56 -0.52 38.06 -9.37
C VAL A 56 -1.84 38.66 -9.88
N TYR A 57 -2.92 37.88 -9.88
CA TYR A 57 -4.26 38.28 -10.27
C TYR A 57 -5.23 38.02 -9.13
N THR A 58 -5.43 39.00 -8.26
CA THR A 58 -6.14 38.87 -6.96
C THR A 58 -7.63 38.52 -7.06
N VAL A 59 -8.22 38.57 -8.26
CA VAL A 59 -9.59 38.05 -8.49
C VAL A 59 -9.57 36.51 -8.47
N GLY A 60 -8.41 35.91 -8.71
CA GLY A 60 -8.15 34.50 -8.52
C GLY A 60 -8.47 33.63 -9.73
N CYS A 61 -8.41 32.32 -9.47
CA CYS A 61 -8.61 31.27 -10.46
C CYS A 61 -9.36 30.11 -9.80
N LYS A 62 -10.26 29.45 -10.52
CA LYS A 62 -10.90 28.20 -10.10
C LYS A 62 -10.61 27.10 -11.11
N VAL A 63 -10.31 25.91 -10.61
CA VAL A 63 -10.18 24.71 -11.43
C VAL A 63 -11.36 23.79 -11.17
N THR A 64 -12.10 23.48 -12.23
CA THR A 64 -13.16 22.48 -12.20
C THR A 64 -12.63 21.16 -12.75
N ILE A 65 -12.54 20.16 -11.87
CA ILE A 65 -12.29 18.77 -12.25
C ILE A 65 -13.61 18.22 -12.80
N PHE A 66 -13.67 18.04 -14.11
CA PHE A 66 -14.79 17.38 -14.77
C PHE A 66 -14.49 15.88 -14.80
N SER A 67 -15.04 15.14 -13.82
CA SER A 67 -14.79 13.71 -13.71
C SER A 67 -15.40 12.95 -14.89
N ASP A 68 -14.58 12.16 -15.55
CA ASP A 68 -14.91 11.33 -16.70
C ASP A 68 -15.17 9.86 -16.33
N GLY A 69 -15.32 9.56 -15.04
CA GLY A 69 -15.57 8.20 -14.55
C GLY A 69 -16.88 7.61 -15.09
N ARG A 70 -17.95 8.40 -15.09
CA ARG A 70 -19.26 8.04 -15.70
C ARG A 70 -19.21 7.86 -17.22
N VAL A 71 -18.18 8.39 -17.87
CA VAL A 71 -17.99 8.29 -19.33
C VAL A 71 -17.31 6.98 -19.71
N PHE A 72 -16.32 6.54 -18.91
CA PHE A 72 -15.44 5.43 -19.30
C PHE A 72 -15.45 4.22 -18.37
N GLY A 73 -15.95 4.35 -17.14
CA GLY A 73 -15.77 3.35 -16.09
C GLY A 73 -16.32 1.95 -16.43
N ASP A 74 -17.48 1.87 -17.07
CA ASP A 74 -18.08 0.60 -17.52
C ASP A 74 -17.24 -0.08 -18.62
N LEU A 75 -16.56 0.68 -19.48
CA LEU A 75 -15.72 0.11 -20.55
C LEU A 75 -14.51 -0.65 -19.99
N VAL A 76 -13.97 -0.16 -18.88
CA VAL A 76 -12.86 -0.80 -18.15
C VAL A 76 -13.33 -1.76 -17.06
N GLY A 77 -14.65 -1.94 -16.90
CA GLY A 77 -15.21 -2.89 -15.94
C GLY A 77 -15.19 -2.40 -14.49
N VAL A 78 -15.10 -1.08 -14.26
CA VAL A 78 -15.19 -0.50 -12.92
C VAL A 78 -16.66 -0.28 -12.54
N PRO A 79 -17.14 -0.84 -11.43
CA PRO A 79 -18.50 -0.63 -10.96
C PRO A 79 -18.82 0.83 -10.60
N LEU A 80 -20.08 1.22 -10.73
CA LEU A 80 -20.51 2.60 -10.50
C LEU A 80 -20.31 3.04 -9.04
N GLU A 81 -20.45 2.12 -8.09
CA GLU A 81 -20.17 2.37 -6.67
C GLU A 81 -18.71 2.76 -6.43
N ASN A 82 -17.76 2.15 -7.14
CA ASN A 82 -16.34 2.49 -7.03
C ASN A 82 -16.06 3.87 -7.60
N ILE A 83 -16.68 4.22 -8.74
CA ILE A 83 -16.58 5.56 -9.34
C ILE A 83 -17.10 6.62 -8.37
N ARG A 84 -18.26 6.37 -7.75
CA ARG A 84 -18.85 7.27 -6.74
C ARG A 84 -17.98 7.39 -5.50
N ALA A 85 -17.48 6.27 -4.97
CA ALA A 85 -16.62 6.24 -3.80
C ALA A 85 -15.29 6.97 -4.05
N TYR A 86 -14.68 6.77 -5.23
CA TYR A 86 -13.49 7.50 -5.66
C TYR A 86 -13.75 9.01 -5.72
N LYS A 87 -14.81 9.44 -6.41
CA LYS A 87 -15.20 10.87 -6.51
C LYS A 87 -15.46 11.50 -5.14
N ASN A 88 -16.12 10.78 -4.23
CA ASN A 88 -16.36 11.25 -2.87
C ASN A 88 -15.06 11.37 -2.08
N GLY A 89 -14.16 10.38 -2.19
CA GLY A 89 -12.83 10.43 -1.59
C GLY A 89 -12.00 11.63 -2.06
N LEU A 90 -12.08 12.03 -3.34
CA LEU A 90 -11.43 13.25 -3.83
C LEU A 90 -12.00 14.51 -3.17
N LYS A 91 -13.33 14.60 -3.02
CA LYS A 91 -14.00 15.72 -2.36
C LYS A 91 -13.62 15.81 -0.89
N GLU A 92 -13.50 14.68 -0.22
CA GLU A 92 -13.02 14.60 1.16
C GLU A 92 -11.59 15.12 1.28
N LEU A 93 -10.68 14.69 0.39
CA LEU A 93 -9.29 15.19 0.38
C LEU A 93 -9.20 16.71 0.17
N VAL A 94 -9.97 17.26 -0.78
CA VAL A 94 -10.05 18.72 -1.01
C VAL A 94 -10.54 19.44 0.24
N LYS A 95 -11.58 18.91 0.91
CA LYS A 95 -12.14 19.48 2.13
C LYS A 95 -11.17 19.42 3.31
N GLU A 96 -10.56 18.26 3.55
CA GLU A 96 -9.61 18.04 4.66
C GLU A 96 -8.36 18.91 4.53
N ALA A 97 -7.85 19.07 3.30
CA ALA A 97 -6.69 19.91 3.03
C ALA A 97 -7.02 21.42 2.97
N GLY A 98 -8.29 21.80 3.15
CA GLY A 98 -8.75 23.20 3.09
C GLY A 98 -8.54 23.85 1.73
N HIS A 99 -8.49 23.07 0.65
CA HIS A 99 -8.30 23.58 -0.71
C HIS A 99 -9.54 24.37 -1.14
N THR A 100 -9.35 25.60 -1.60
CA THR A 100 -10.45 26.52 -1.90
C THR A 100 -10.65 26.75 -3.39
N HIS A 101 -9.69 26.37 -4.24
CA HIS A 101 -9.73 26.66 -5.68
C HIS A 101 -10.31 25.53 -6.52
N ILE A 102 -10.47 24.34 -5.94
CA ILE A 102 -10.86 23.12 -6.66
C ILE A 102 -12.37 22.90 -6.55
N GLN A 103 -13.01 22.70 -7.70
CA GLN A 103 -14.41 22.35 -7.84
C GLN A 103 -14.54 21.02 -8.58
N PHE A 104 -15.67 20.33 -8.37
CA PHE A 104 -15.96 19.06 -9.05
C PHE A 104 -17.24 19.19 -9.85
N ASP A 105 -17.19 18.66 -11.06
CA ASP A 105 -18.33 18.53 -11.95
C ASP A 105 -18.38 17.12 -12.55
N GLY A 106 -19.43 16.82 -13.30
CA GLY A 106 -19.62 15.52 -13.90
C GLY A 106 -20.80 15.48 -14.85
N LEU A 107 -20.87 14.36 -15.56
CA LEU A 107 -21.87 14.11 -16.59
C LEU A 107 -23.31 14.27 -16.05
N GLU A 108 -23.54 13.92 -14.79
CA GLU A 108 -24.83 13.98 -14.11
C GLU A 108 -25.49 15.37 -14.11
N ASN A 109 -24.72 16.45 -14.29
CA ASN A 109 -25.26 17.81 -14.31
C ASN A 109 -25.74 18.25 -15.71
N TYR A 110 -25.46 17.46 -16.75
CA TYR A 110 -25.70 17.83 -18.15
C TYR A 110 -26.55 16.83 -18.93
N THR A 111 -26.98 15.76 -18.25
CA THR A 111 -27.75 14.66 -18.81
C THR A 111 -28.93 14.35 -17.91
N LYS A 112 -30.04 13.91 -18.49
CA LYS A 112 -31.29 13.65 -17.75
C LYS A 112 -31.75 12.19 -17.81
N THR A 113 -31.15 11.40 -18.69
CA THR A 113 -31.50 10.00 -18.92
C THR A 113 -30.72 9.05 -18.02
N ASP A 114 -31.20 7.80 -17.95
CA ASP A 114 -30.52 6.72 -17.23
C ASP A 114 -29.23 6.26 -17.93
N ASP A 115 -29.10 6.52 -19.24
CA ASP A 115 -27.89 6.33 -20.03
C ASP A 115 -27.32 7.67 -20.50
N PRO A 116 -26.61 8.38 -19.62
CA PRO A 116 -26.11 9.71 -19.93
C PRO A 116 -24.99 9.71 -20.97
N VAL A 117 -24.32 8.57 -21.16
CA VAL A 117 -23.31 8.44 -22.22
C VAL A 117 -24.00 8.44 -23.56
N GLN A 118 -25.05 7.64 -23.73
CA GLN A 118 -25.82 7.58 -24.95
C GLN A 118 -26.47 8.94 -25.28
N GLU A 119 -27.02 9.64 -24.29
CA GLU A 119 -27.56 10.99 -24.47
C GLU A 119 -26.53 11.98 -25.04
N VAL A 120 -25.29 11.93 -24.54
CA VAL A 120 -24.19 12.77 -25.08
C VAL A 120 -23.82 12.36 -26.50
N LEU A 121 -23.72 11.05 -26.79
CA LEU A 121 -23.40 10.58 -28.14
C LEU A 121 -24.48 10.99 -29.16
N GLU A 122 -25.75 10.99 -28.77
CA GLU A 122 -26.87 11.46 -29.60
C GLU A 122 -26.85 12.98 -29.77
N ARG A 123 -26.68 13.73 -28.67
CA ARG A 123 -26.63 15.20 -28.65
C ARG A 123 -25.60 15.76 -29.63
N PHE A 124 -24.45 15.10 -29.75
CA PHE A 124 -23.36 15.54 -30.64
C PHE A 124 -23.23 14.70 -31.92
N HIS A 125 -24.26 13.93 -32.28
CA HIS A 125 -24.32 13.13 -33.51
C HIS A 125 -23.16 12.13 -33.71
N ILE A 126 -22.60 11.62 -32.62
CA ILE A 126 -21.44 10.71 -32.62
C ILE A 126 -21.83 9.30 -33.06
N ASN A 127 -23.08 8.89 -32.84
CA ASN A 127 -23.56 7.56 -33.25
C ASN A 127 -23.50 7.31 -34.77
N GLN A 128 -23.43 8.38 -35.56
CA GLN A 128 -23.30 8.31 -37.02
C GLN A 128 -21.84 8.29 -37.49
N MET A 129 -20.88 8.44 -36.56
CA MET A 129 -19.45 8.47 -36.88
C MET A 129 -18.92 7.06 -37.16
N ASP A 130 -18.39 6.87 -38.35
CA ASP A 130 -17.67 5.65 -38.72
C ASP A 130 -16.21 5.72 -38.20
N MET A 131 -16.01 5.27 -36.96
CA MET A 131 -14.69 5.25 -36.33
C MET A 131 -13.71 4.33 -37.08
N ASP A 132 -14.20 3.29 -37.76
CA ASP A 132 -13.35 2.34 -38.49
C ASP A 132 -12.78 3.00 -39.74
N ALA A 133 -13.62 3.73 -40.49
CA ALA A 133 -13.17 4.55 -41.61
C ALA A 133 -12.18 5.63 -41.16
N ARG A 134 -12.41 6.28 -40.01
CA ARG A 134 -11.48 7.30 -39.48
C ARG A 134 -10.14 6.70 -39.08
N ILE A 135 -10.13 5.57 -38.37
CA ILE A 135 -8.90 4.85 -38.02
C ILE A 135 -8.14 4.42 -39.27
N ALA A 136 -8.82 3.97 -40.32
CA ALA A 136 -8.17 3.53 -41.56
C ALA A 136 -7.54 4.68 -42.38
N ASN A 137 -8.10 5.90 -42.29
CA ASN A 137 -7.75 6.99 -43.21
C ASN A 137 -7.06 8.19 -42.53
N GLU A 138 -7.11 8.32 -41.20
CA GLU A 138 -6.51 9.43 -40.45
C GLU A 138 -5.36 8.92 -39.54
N PRO A 139 -4.08 9.16 -39.89
CA PRO A 139 -2.92 8.61 -39.16
C PRO A 139 -2.89 8.95 -37.67
N ASP A 140 -3.28 10.17 -37.30
CA ASP A 140 -3.33 10.59 -35.89
C ASP A 140 -4.39 9.83 -35.09
N ILE A 141 -5.50 9.44 -35.74
CA ILE A 141 -6.56 8.66 -35.12
C ILE A 141 -6.13 7.20 -34.97
N ASP A 142 -5.44 6.62 -35.97
CA ASP A 142 -4.85 5.28 -35.85
C ASP A 142 -3.82 5.22 -34.70
N ASN A 143 -2.94 6.23 -34.61
CA ASN A 143 -1.94 6.31 -33.54
C ASN A 143 -2.60 6.36 -32.15
N ASN A 144 -3.66 7.16 -32.01
CA ASN A 144 -4.44 7.22 -30.78
C ASN A 144 -5.11 5.86 -30.50
N PHE A 145 -5.76 5.25 -31.48
CA PHE A 145 -6.39 3.93 -31.35
C PHE A 145 -5.41 2.86 -30.85
N ARG A 146 -4.23 2.76 -31.47
CA ARG A 146 -3.19 1.82 -31.06
C ARG A 146 -2.71 2.07 -29.64
N SER A 147 -2.53 3.34 -29.26
CA SER A 147 -2.12 3.73 -27.91
C SER A 147 -3.18 3.36 -26.87
N PHE A 148 -4.46 3.61 -27.16
CA PHE A 148 -5.58 3.19 -26.30
C PHE A 148 -5.66 1.66 -26.19
N SER A 149 -5.52 0.93 -27.30
CA SER A 149 -5.56 -0.54 -27.31
C SER A 149 -4.43 -1.13 -26.45
N GLN A 150 -3.18 -0.68 -26.63
CA GLN A 150 -2.05 -1.08 -25.78
C GLN A 150 -2.25 -0.72 -24.31
N PHE A 151 -2.85 0.45 -24.05
CA PHE A 151 -3.14 0.86 -22.69
C PHE A 151 -4.16 -0.07 -22.00
N MET A 152 -5.19 -0.52 -22.73
CA MET A 152 -6.21 -1.46 -22.24
C MET A 152 -5.66 -2.86 -21.93
N GLU A 153 -4.62 -3.31 -22.64
CA GLU A 153 -3.95 -4.59 -22.33
C GLU A 153 -3.45 -4.61 -20.88
N ARG A 154 -2.83 -3.51 -20.44
CA ARG A 154 -2.30 -3.37 -19.07
C ARG A 154 -3.39 -3.07 -18.05
N ASP A 155 -4.29 -2.15 -18.35
CA ASP A 155 -5.32 -1.69 -17.39
C ASP A 155 -6.37 -2.75 -17.09
N MET A 156 -6.64 -3.62 -18.05
CA MET A 156 -7.64 -4.67 -17.94
C MET A 156 -7.02 -6.06 -17.84
N ALA A 157 -5.76 -6.17 -17.41
CA ALA A 157 -4.99 -7.43 -17.35
C ALA A 157 -5.79 -8.60 -16.72
N HIS A 158 -6.48 -8.34 -15.61
CA HIS A 158 -7.34 -9.31 -14.91
C HIS A 158 -8.45 -9.91 -15.81
N ARG A 159 -8.96 -9.16 -16.80
CA ARG A 159 -10.01 -9.62 -17.73
C ARG A 159 -9.47 -10.60 -18.78
N TRP A 160 -8.15 -10.61 -18.96
CA TRP A 160 -7.46 -11.37 -19.99
C TRP A 160 -6.82 -12.66 -19.45
N GLU A 161 -6.86 -12.88 -18.13
CA GLU A 161 -6.40 -14.11 -17.49
C GLU A 161 -7.11 -15.33 -18.11
N GLY A 162 -6.32 -16.32 -18.55
CA GLY A 162 -6.80 -17.53 -19.20
C GLY A 162 -7.26 -17.37 -20.65
N LYS A 163 -7.14 -16.18 -21.26
CA LYS A 163 -7.48 -15.94 -22.67
C LYS A 163 -6.26 -16.01 -23.58
N SER A 164 -6.49 -16.30 -24.85
CA SER A 164 -5.43 -16.20 -25.87
C SER A 164 -5.08 -14.74 -26.18
N GLU A 165 -3.86 -14.51 -26.67
CA GLU A 165 -3.40 -13.19 -27.10
C GLU A 165 -4.33 -12.56 -28.16
N ALA A 166 -4.85 -13.38 -29.09
CA ALA A 166 -5.80 -12.94 -30.11
C ALA A 166 -7.14 -12.46 -29.52
N GLU A 167 -7.66 -13.15 -28.50
CA GLU A 167 -8.89 -12.75 -27.80
C GLU A 167 -8.68 -11.48 -26.97
N MET A 168 -7.54 -11.36 -26.28
CA MET A 168 -7.15 -10.16 -25.56
C MET A 168 -7.10 -8.97 -26.52
N ARG A 169 -6.36 -9.09 -27.63
CA ARG A 169 -6.16 -8.00 -28.59
C ARG A 169 -7.49 -7.54 -29.18
N LYS A 170 -8.34 -8.49 -29.60
CA LYS A 170 -9.69 -8.20 -30.10
C LYS A 170 -10.53 -7.47 -29.04
N GLY A 171 -10.46 -7.90 -27.79
CA GLY A 171 -11.15 -7.26 -26.67
C GLY A 171 -10.68 -5.81 -26.43
N CYS A 172 -9.36 -5.59 -26.44
CA CYS A 172 -8.75 -4.26 -26.27
C CYS A 172 -9.16 -3.32 -27.41
N ASP A 173 -9.12 -3.80 -28.66
CA ASP A 173 -9.53 -3.03 -29.84
C ASP A 173 -11.01 -2.62 -29.78
N GLN A 174 -11.89 -3.51 -29.35
CA GLN A 174 -13.31 -3.20 -29.17
C GLN A 174 -13.55 -2.13 -28.11
N VAL A 175 -12.83 -2.21 -26.98
CA VAL A 175 -12.92 -1.21 -25.91
C VAL A 175 -12.35 0.13 -26.37
N ALA A 176 -11.19 0.13 -27.05
CA ALA A 176 -10.54 1.32 -27.57
C ALA A 176 -11.45 2.11 -28.55
N ARG A 177 -12.14 1.43 -29.48
CA ARG A 177 -13.09 2.09 -30.40
C ARG A 177 -14.21 2.81 -29.64
N LYS A 178 -14.79 2.15 -28.63
CA LYS A 178 -15.85 2.75 -27.79
C LYS A 178 -15.31 3.93 -26.98
N MET A 179 -14.12 3.81 -26.39
CA MET A 179 -13.46 4.89 -25.66
C MET A 179 -13.25 6.11 -26.55
N MET A 180 -12.79 5.92 -27.79
CA MET A 180 -12.57 7.03 -28.72
C MET A 180 -13.87 7.76 -29.06
N LEU A 181 -14.95 7.03 -29.39
CA LEU A 181 -16.26 7.63 -29.65
C LEU A 181 -16.77 8.43 -28.44
N ARG A 182 -16.71 7.83 -27.24
CA ARG A 182 -17.11 8.50 -25.99
C ARG A 182 -16.25 9.72 -25.68
N ASN A 183 -14.94 9.66 -25.96
CA ASN A 183 -14.03 10.79 -25.78
C ASN A 183 -14.35 11.95 -26.74
N VAL A 184 -14.79 11.67 -27.97
CA VAL A 184 -15.27 12.72 -28.88
C VAL A 184 -16.52 13.38 -28.30
N GLY A 185 -17.55 12.60 -27.95
CA GLY A 185 -18.79 13.14 -27.38
C GLY A 185 -18.55 13.93 -26.09
N PHE A 186 -17.76 13.38 -25.18
CA PHE A 186 -17.37 14.04 -23.94
C PHE A 186 -16.56 15.31 -24.19
N SER A 187 -15.63 15.29 -25.15
CA SER A 187 -14.87 16.47 -25.53
C SER A 187 -15.72 17.58 -26.13
N SER A 188 -16.77 17.24 -26.86
CA SER A 188 -17.77 18.18 -27.39
C SER A 188 -18.60 18.78 -26.28
N LEU A 189 -19.08 17.97 -25.33
CA LEU A 189 -19.79 18.45 -24.15
C LEU A 189 -18.96 19.48 -23.37
N VAL A 190 -17.70 19.15 -23.05
CA VAL A 190 -16.81 20.08 -22.34
C VAL A 190 -16.58 21.36 -23.17
N ALA A 191 -16.47 21.25 -24.50
CA ALA A 191 -16.28 22.43 -25.35
C ALA A 191 -17.50 23.36 -25.38
N GLU A 192 -18.71 22.80 -25.29
CA GLU A 192 -19.96 23.56 -25.24
C GLU A 192 -20.16 24.22 -23.87
N GLU A 193 -20.16 23.41 -22.80
CA GLU A 193 -20.50 23.84 -21.44
C GLU A 193 -19.40 24.71 -20.81
N TYR A 194 -18.13 24.46 -21.17
CA TYR A 194 -16.96 25.19 -20.71
C TYR A 194 -16.29 26.00 -21.82
N SER A 195 -17.05 26.47 -22.80
CA SER A 195 -16.58 27.26 -23.96
C SER A 195 -15.74 28.50 -23.61
N HIS A 196 -15.91 29.04 -22.41
CA HIS A 196 -15.19 30.21 -21.91
C HIS A 196 -13.97 29.86 -21.04
N ALA A 197 -13.85 28.62 -20.56
CA ALA A 197 -12.81 28.20 -19.65
C ALA A 197 -11.50 27.88 -20.40
N ILE A 198 -10.38 27.92 -19.68
CA ILE A 198 -9.11 27.38 -20.15
C ILE A 198 -9.17 25.86 -20.01
N ARG A 199 -9.02 25.14 -21.12
CA ARG A 199 -9.08 23.67 -21.12
C ARG A 199 -7.70 23.08 -20.91
N VAL A 200 -7.46 22.50 -19.75
CA VAL A 200 -6.24 21.74 -19.45
C VAL A 200 -6.47 20.24 -19.67
N SER A 201 -5.40 19.47 -19.80
CA SER A 201 -5.46 18.03 -20.02
C SER A 201 -4.30 17.30 -19.36
N ILE A 202 -4.51 16.03 -19.04
CA ILE A 202 -3.46 15.09 -18.59
C ILE A 202 -2.69 14.45 -19.74
N HIS A 203 -3.09 14.68 -21.00
CA HIS A 203 -2.38 14.20 -22.18
C HIS A 203 -1.40 15.27 -22.69
N CYS A 204 -0.32 14.82 -23.33
CA CYS A 204 0.62 15.73 -23.98
C CYS A 204 -0.02 16.41 -25.19
N TYR A 205 0.08 17.73 -25.24
CA TYR A 205 -0.31 18.55 -26.39
C TYR A 205 0.86 19.46 -26.77
N ASN A 206 0.85 19.99 -27.99
CA ASN A 206 1.78 21.05 -28.41
C ASN A 206 1.57 22.37 -27.65
N ASN A 207 0.53 22.44 -26.80
CA ASN A 207 0.15 23.60 -26.00
C ASN A 207 -0.05 24.88 -26.82
N ALA A 208 -0.40 24.74 -28.11
CA ALA A 208 -0.79 25.86 -28.99
C ALA A 208 -2.29 26.16 -28.92
N GLY A 209 -3.01 25.49 -28.02
CA GLY A 209 -4.47 25.57 -27.88
C GLY A 209 -5.22 24.64 -28.84
N PRO A 210 -6.51 24.35 -28.57
CA PRO A 210 -7.31 24.85 -27.46
C PRO A 210 -7.11 24.09 -26.13
N LYS A 211 -6.30 23.01 -26.12
CA LYS A 211 -6.01 22.18 -24.94
C LYS A 211 -4.56 22.36 -24.49
N PHE A 212 -4.34 22.43 -23.18
CA PHE A 212 -3.03 22.60 -22.57
C PHE A 212 -2.70 21.43 -21.65
N GLY A 213 -1.68 20.64 -22.01
CA GLY A 213 -1.18 19.52 -21.20
C GLY A 213 -0.51 20.01 -19.92
N ILE A 214 -0.89 19.43 -18.77
CA ILE A 214 -0.32 19.72 -17.46
C ILE A 214 0.10 18.42 -16.75
N HIS A 215 1.10 18.52 -15.88
CA HIS A 215 1.48 17.43 -14.97
C HIS A 215 0.72 17.54 -13.66
N LEU A 216 0.08 16.44 -13.26
CA LEU A 216 -0.55 16.30 -11.95
C LEU A 216 0.41 15.75 -10.89
N LEU A 217 1.36 14.90 -11.29
CA LEU A 217 2.36 14.34 -10.39
C LEU A 217 3.75 14.93 -10.65
N PRO A 218 4.63 14.98 -9.64
CA PRO A 218 6.04 15.32 -9.85
C PRO A 218 6.68 14.36 -10.86
N ALA A 219 7.31 14.91 -11.90
CA ALA A 219 8.06 14.15 -12.89
C ALA A 219 9.35 14.91 -13.24
N LYS A 220 10.50 14.23 -13.24
CA LYS A 220 11.79 14.85 -13.60
C LYS A 220 11.90 15.11 -15.12
N ARG A 221 11.17 14.36 -15.97
CA ARG A 221 11.12 14.52 -17.44
C ARG A 221 9.73 14.19 -18.01
N MET A 222 9.43 14.79 -19.17
CA MET A 222 8.14 14.70 -19.90
C MET A 222 7.97 13.44 -20.77
N ASP A 223 8.91 12.49 -20.75
CA ASP A 223 8.89 11.34 -21.66
C ASP A 223 7.81 10.31 -21.30
N THR A 224 7.36 10.25 -20.04
CA THR A 224 6.38 9.27 -19.56
C THR A 224 5.35 9.91 -18.62
N PRO A 225 4.36 10.67 -19.14
CA PRO A 225 3.32 11.27 -18.31
C PRO A 225 2.51 10.20 -17.58
N ARG A 226 2.35 10.37 -16.26
CA ARG A 226 1.55 9.50 -15.39
C ARG A 226 0.39 10.28 -14.78
N THR A 227 -0.72 9.59 -14.57
CA THR A 227 -1.89 10.11 -13.88
C THR A 227 -2.05 9.42 -12.52
N PRO A 228 -2.59 10.13 -11.50
CA PRO A 228 -2.66 9.60 -10.14
C PRO A 228 -3.49 8.31 -10.02
N TRP A 229 -4.53 8.17 -10.84
CA TRP A 229 -5.36 6.97 -10.87
C TRP A 229 -4.72 5.74 -11.54
N HIS A 230 -3.50 5.89 -12.08
CA HIS A 230 -2.67 4.83 -12.67
C HIS A 230 -1.33 4.68 -11.95
N SER A 231 -1.19 5.18 -10.73
CA SER A 231 0.09 5.21 -10.04
C SER A 231 -0.04 5.00 -8.54
N VAL A 232 1.04 4.50 -7.97
CA VAL A 232 1.36 4.49 -6.56
C VAL A 232 2.48 5.50 -6.32
N ILE A 233 2.49 6.11 -5.14
CA ILE A 233 3.54 7.03 -4.71
C ILE A 233 4.48 6.35 -3.74
N SER A 234 5.79 6.48 -4.00
CA SER A 234 6.87 6.22 -3.06
C SER A 234 7.64 7.51 -2.80
N GLU A 235 7.84 7.87 -1.53
CA GLU A 235 8.49 9.11 -1.11
C GLU A 235 9.81 8.78 -0.40
N ASP A 236 10.92 9.34 -0.89
CA ASP A 236 12.25 9.22 -0.28
C ASP A 236 12.33 10.01 1.03
N ILE A 237 13.32 9.72 1.87
CA ILE A 237 13.60 10.43 3.12
C ILE A 237 13.86 11.93 2.88
N ASP A 238 14.42 12.28 1.73
CA ASP A 238 14.68 13.67 1.34
C ASP A 238 13.43 14.40 0.80
N GLY A 239 12.28 13.73 0.76
CA GLY A 239 11.01 14.24 0.23
C GLY A 239 10.85 14.10 -1.28
N THR A 240 11.80 13.44 -1.98
CA THR A 240 11.65 13.14 -3.41
C THR A 240 10.49 12.17 -3.63
N VAL A 241 9.54 12.57 -4.45
CA VAL A 241 8.35 11.78 -4.79
C VAL A 241 8.56 11.02 -6.10
N HIS A 242 8.26 9.74 -6.08
CA HIS A 242 8.27 8.84 -7.24
C HIS A 242 6.87 8.28 -7.50
N ALA A 243 6.38 8.44 -8.73
CA ALA A 243 5.13 7.83 -9.19
C ALA A 243 5.44 6.62 -10.08
N MET A 244 4.94 5.45 -9.70
CA MET A 244 5.24 4.16 -10.36
C MET A 244 4.04 3.22 -10.38
N ASP A 245 4.15 2.09 -11.08
CA ASP A 245 3.18 1.00 -10.95
C ASP A 245 3.44 0.25 -9.63
N LEU A 246 2.40 -0.26 -8.98
CA LEU A 246 2.52 -1.01 -7.71
C LEU A 246 3.57 -2.15 -7.78
N LYS A 247 3.63 -2.88 -8.90
CA LYS A 247 4.58 -3.99 -9.07
C LYS A 247 6.05 -3.56 -9.11
N ASP A 248 6.31 -2.28 -9.39
CA ASP A 248 7.65 -1.73 -9.52
C ASP A 248 8.13 -1.10 -8.18
N VAL A 249 7.30 -1.13 -7.14
CA VAL A 249 7.67 -0.64 -5.80
C VAL A 249 8.68 -1.59 -5.17
N ASP A 250 9.85 -1.05 -4.84
CA ASP A 250 10.87 -1.74 -4.06
C ASP A 250 10.43 -1.85 -2.59
N THR A 251 9.89 -3.01 -2.21
CA THR A 251 9.45 -3.27 -0.83
C THR A 251 10.61 -3.45 0.16
N ASP A 252 11.83 -3.65 -0.33
CA ASP A 252 13.03 -3.67 0.50
C ASP A 252 13.51 -2.26 0.82
N LYS A 253 13.20 -1.27 -0.04
CA LYS A 253 13.48 0.14 0.24
C LYS A 253 12.36 0.86 0.99
N TYR A 254 11.10 0.63 0.64
CA TYR A 254 9.98 1.43 1.16
C TYR A 254 9.04 0.65 2.09
N ASP A 255 8.49 1.35 3.08
CA ASP A 255 7.42 0.86 3.95
C ASP A 255 6.06 1.38 3.50
N LEU A 256 5.05 0.51 3.52
CA LEU A 256 3.67 0.85 3.19
C LEU A 256 3.04 1.70 4.31
N VAL A 257 2.52 2.86 3.94
CA VAL A 257 1.80 3.78 4.83
C VAL A 257 0.31 3.52 4.73
N TYR A 258 -0.37 3.56 5.88
CA TYR A 258 -1.82 3.55 5.98
C TYR A 258 -2.33 4.92 6.41
N LYS A 259 -3.41 5.37 5.77
CA LYS A 259 -4.14 6.61 6.12
C LYS A 259 -5.63 6.36 5.85
N HIS A 260 -6.51 6.88 6.70
CA HIS A 260 -7.95 6.64 6.62
C HIS A 260 -8.33 5.14 6.59
N GLY A 261 -7.57 4.30 7.32
CA GLY A 261 -7.80 2.86 7.40
C GLY A 261 -7.57 2.09 6.10
N ARG A 262 -6.82 2.65 5.14
CA ARG A 262 -6.47 2.01 3.87
C ARG A 262 -5.01 2.27 3.48
N LYS A 263 -4.51 1.45 2.56
CA LYS A 263 -3.19 1.64 1.94
C LYS A 263 -3.14 3.02 1.28
N TRP A 264 -2.11 3.80 1.60
CA TRP A 264 -2.01 5.21 1.20
C TRP A 264 -0.88 5.48 0.21
N GLY A 265 0.28 4.88 0.43
CA GLY A 265 1.49 5.12 -0.35
C GLY A 265 2.68 4.48 0.35
N TYR A 266 3.87 4.76 -0.14
CA TYR A 266 5.11 4.20 0.39
C TYR A 266 6.05 5.32 0.83
N VAL A 267 6.78 5.11 1.91
CA VAL A 267 7.83 6.02 2.39
C VAL A 267 9.12 5.25 2.58
N GLU A 268 10.25 5.87 2.26
CA GLU A 268 11.55 5.20 2.33
C GLU A 268 11.84 4.81 3.78
N ARG A 269 12.24 3.56 3.97
CA ARG A 269 12.56 3.02 5.28
C ARG A 269 13.80 3.77 5.81
N PRO A 270 13.74 4.34 7.02
CA PRO A 270 14.91 4.98 7.61
C PRO A 270 16.07 4.00 7.72
N PRO A 271 17.33 4.42 7.53
CA PRO A 271 18.46 3.58 7.89
C PRO A 271 18.49 3.32 9.40
N CYS A 272 19.33 2.38 9.83
CA CYS A 272 19.68 2.25 11.25
C CYS A 272 20.32 3.56 11.74
N THR A 273 20.05 3.90 13.00
CA THR A 273 20.65 5.07 13.64
C THR A 273 22.16 4.90 13.79
N PRO A 274 22.94 6.00 13.80
CA PRO A 274 24.38 5.93 14.05
C PRO A 274 24.73 5.20 15.35
N GLU A 275 23.90 5.34 16.39
CA GLU A 275 24.06 4.66 17.68
C GLU A 275 23.88 3.14 17.55
N GLU A 276 22.84 2.69 16.84
CA GLU A 276 22.64 1.27 16.54
C GLU A 276 23.84 0.71 15.76
N ILE A 277 24.32 1.41 14.73
CA ILE A 277 25.47 0.96 13.93
C ILE A 277 26.73 0.86 14.80
N ALA A 278 26.99 1.86 15.65
CA ALA A 278 28.17 1.90 16.51
C ALA A 278 28.22 0.74 17.52
N GLN A 279 27.07 0.27 18.01
CA GLN A 279 26.99 -0.86 18.95
C GLN A 279 27.37 -2.21 18.31
N TRP A 280 27.18 -2.36 16.99
CA TRP A 280 27.43 -3.61 16.26
C TRP A 280 28.72 -3.60 15.44
N ALA A 281 29.26 -2.42 15.13
CA ALA A 281 30.50 -2.27 14.38
C ALA A 281 31.72 -3.05 14.94
N PRO A 282 31.96 -3.14 16.27
CA PRO A 282 33.07 -3.92 16.83
C PRO A 282 33.01 -5.42 16.52
N LEU A 283 31.82 -5.94 16.17
CA LEU A 283 31.60 -7.34 15.82
C LEU A 283 31.71 -7.60 14.30
N HIS A 284 31.98 -6.55 13.51
CA HIS A 284 31.96 -6.62 12.04
C HIS A 284 30.62 -7.15 11.52
N VAL A 285 29.53 -6.57 12.03
CA VAL A 285 28.15 -6.91 11.68
C VAL A 285 27.47 -5.71 11.04
N GLU A 286 26.82 -5.91 9.90
CA GLU A 286 25.95 -4.91 9.30
C GLU A 286 24.50 -5.11 9.72
N LEU A 287 23.77 -4.01 9.86
CA LEU A 287 22.36 -4.03 10.22
C LEU A 287 21.50 -3.70 9.00
N ILE A 288 20.75 -4.68 8.52
CA ILE A 288 19.88 -4.57 7.34
C ILE A 288 18.43 -4.53 7.80
N ARG A 289 17.75 -3.40 7.59
CA ARG A 289 16.32 -3.28 7.92
C ARG A 289 15.45 -3.84 6.80
N THR A 290 14.63 -4.84 7.13
CA THR A 290 13.60 -5.37 6.25
C THR A 290 12.23 -4.76 6.60
N HIS A 291 11.20 -5.12 5.85
CA HIS A 291 9.84 -4.65 6.10
C HIS A 291 9.31 -5.05 7.49
N MET A 292 9.62 -6.26 7.99
CA MET A 292 9.07 -6.76 9.27
C MET A 292 10.10 -6.99 10.36
N PHE A 293 11.39 -7.03 10.05
CA PHE A 293 12.44 -7.39 11.00
C PHE A 293 13.76 -6.74 10.63
N ILE A 294 14.79 -6.95 11.45
CA ILE A 294 16.15 -6.51 11.16
C ILE A 294 17.08 -7.72 11.09
N ILE A 295 17.97 -7.73 10.11
CA ILE A 295 19.01 -8.74 9.98
C ILE A 295 20.32 -8.12 10.48
N ALA A 296 20.91 -8.73 11.49
CA ALA A 296 22.29 -8.49 11.89
C ALA A 296 23.15 -9.52 11.15
N GLN A 297 23.78 -9.07 10.06
CA GLN A 297 24.53 -9.91 9.13
C GLN A 297 26.02 -9.78 9.38
N ALA A 298 26.70 -10.89 9.66
CA ALA A 298 28.16 -10.92 9.75
C ALA A 298 28.77 -10.52 8.39
N MET A 299 29.75 -9.61 8.42
CA MET A 299 30.43 -9.12 7.23
C MET A 299 31.44 -10.13 6.68
N GLU A 300 31.50 -10.27 5.37
CA GLU A 300 32.49 -11.12 4.70
C GLU A 300 33.92 -10.57 4.89
N GLY A 301 34.91 -11.47 5.01
CA GLY A 301 36.32 -11.11 5.16
C GLY A 301 36.76 -10.74 6.58
N PHE A 302 35.85 -10.75 7.55
CA PHE A 302 36.13 -10.56 8.98
C PHE A 302 36.00 -11.86 9.78
N PRO A 303 36.53 -11.93 11.02
CA PRO A 303 36.30 -13.06 11.90
C PRO A 303 34.81 -13.29 12.14
N VAL A 304 34.39 -14.57 12.11
CA VAL A 304 32.99 -14.95 12.35
C VAL A 304 32.59 -14.58 13.78
N PRO A 305 31.57 -13.72 13.98
CA PRO A 305 31.18 -13.26 15.31
C PRO A 305 30.51 -14.36 16.12
N SER A 306 30.69 -14.30 17.44
CA SER A 306 29.99 -15.13 18.43
C SER A 306 28.74 -14.42 18.93
N ILE A 307 27.69 -15.17 19.25
CA ILE A 307 26.54 -14.60 19.97
C ILE A 307 26.93 -14.19 21.40
N MET A 308 28.02 -14.77 21.93
CA MET A 308 28.61 -14.40 23.21
C MET A 308 29.21 -13.00 23.20
N ASP A 309 29.56 -12.43 22.05
CA ASP A 309 30.16 -11.10 21.99
C ASP A 309 29.12 -10.00 21.81
N ILE A 310 27.84 -10.36 21.58
CA ILE A 310 26.75 -9.40 21.38
C ILE A 310 26.44 -8.65 22.69
N PRO A 311 26.49 -7.30 22.70
CA PRO A 311 26.08 -6.53 23.86
C PRO A 311 24.58 -6.71 24.15
N ARG A 312 24.26 -7.08 25.39
CA ARG A 312 22.88 -7.32 25.86
C ARG A 312 21.92 -6.19 25.50
N GLU A 313 22.30 -4.94 25.79
CA GLU A 313 21.44 -3.79 25.55
C GLU A 313 21.24 -3.52 24.06
N ALA A 314 22.25 -3.79 23.23
CA ALA A 314 22.16 -3.60 21.80
C ALA A 314 21.10 -4.52 21.18
N ILE A 315 21.16 -5.83 21.43
CA ILE A 315 20.17 -6.77 20.88
C ILE A 315 18.77 -6.55 21.44
N ARG A 316 18.64 -6.26 22.75
CA ARG A 316 17.33 -5.98 23.37
C ARG A 316 16.68 -4.74 22.78
N SER A 317 17.46 -3.68 22.56
CA SER A 317 16.93 -2.45 21.95
C SER A 317 16.43 -2.70 20.52
N LEU A 318 17.16 -3.48 19.72
CA LEU A 318 16.73 -3.86 18.37
C LEU A 318 15.46 -4.72 18.40
N VAL A 319 15.37 -5.71 19.30
CA VAL A 319 14.17 -6.56 19.39
C VAL A 319 12.94 -5.75 19.82
N LEU A 320 13.07 -4.88 20.82
CA LEU A 320 11.95 -4.03 21.27
C LEU A 320 11.48 -3.07 20.16
N LYS A 321 12.41 -2.54 19.37
CA LYS A 321 12.09 -1.60 18.29
C LYS A 321 11.52 -2.30 17.06
N TYR A 322 12.20 -3.34 16.57
CA TYR A 322 11.91 -3.98 15.27
C TYR A 322 11.12 -5.29 15.39
N GLY A 323 10.82 -5.76 16.60
CA GLY A 323 10.07 -6.98 16.87
C GLY A 323 10.89 -8.26 16.74
N VAL A 324 11.63 -8.41 15.64
CA VAL A 324 12.48 -9.59 15.37
C VAL A 324 13.86 -9.17 14.89
N VAL A 325 14.89 -9.82 15.43
CA VAL A 325 16.28 -9.70 15.01
C VAL A 325 16.76 -11.06 14.52
N THR A 326 17.23 -11.14 13.28
CA THR A 326 17.88 -12.33 12.74
C THR A 326 19.38 -12.17 12.81
N LEU A 327 20.07 -13.06 13.53
CA LEU A 327 21.52 -13.13 13.55
C LEU A 327 21.97 -14.09 12.44
N ARG A 328 22.64 -13.58 11.40
CA ARG A 328 23.04 -14.38 10.23
C ARG A 328 24.55 -14.38 10.05
N GLY A 329 25.11 -15.57 9.80
CA GLY A 329 26.55 -15.76 9.64
C GLY A 329 27.35 -15.73 10.95
N PHE A 330 26.69 -15.94 12.09
CA PHE A 330 27.35 -16.13 13.38
C PHE A 330 27.81 -17.58 13.52
N LYS A 331 28.84 -17.83 14.32
CA LYS A 331 29.26 -19.20 14.64
C LYS A 331 28.24 -19.87 15.56
N GLN A 332 28.15 -21.19 15.47
CA GLN A 332 27.39 -21.99 16.42
C GLN A 332 28.18 -22.07 17.74
N ASP A 333 27.70 -21.40 18.78
CA ASP A 333 28.28 -21.49 20.12
C ASP A 333 27.74 -22.73 20.84
N ASP A 334 28.64 -23.54 21.41
CA ASP A 334 28.31 -24.86 21.99
C ASP A 334 27.41 -24.76 23.23
N ASP A 335 27.44 -23.63 23.95
CA ASP A 335 26.68 -23.40 25.18
C ASP A 335 25.60 -22.33 24.97
N PHE A 336 24.51 -22.77 24.34
CA PHE A 336 23.36 -21.93 24.04
C PHE A 336 22.64 -21.44 25.30
N GLU A 337 22.56 -22.27 26.34
CA GLU A 337 21.88 -21.92 27.59
C GLU A 337 22.61 -20.73 28.25
N THR A 338 23.93 -20.82 28.41
CA THR A 338 24.75 -19.71 28.94
C THR A 338 24.65 -18.45 28.08
N ALA A 339 24.56 -18.58 26.75
CA ALA A 339 24.37 -17.43 25.88
C ALA A 339 23.05 -16.69 26.18
N THR A 340 21.96 -17.42 26.43
CA THR A 340 20.65 -16.84 26.73
C THR A 340 20.57 -16.18 28.11
N GLU A 341 21.26 -16.73 29.12
CA GLU A 341 21.32 -16.15 30.47
C GLU A 341 21.92 -14.74 30.49
N ARG A 342 22.82 -14.43 29.55
CA ARG A 342 23.41 -13.10 29.43
C ARG A 342 22.43 -12.04 28.95
N TRP A 343 21.33 -12.44 28.33
CA TRP A 343 20.35 -11.52 27.74
C TRP A 343 19.14 -11.26 28.63
N GLY A 344 18.90 -12.14 29.60
CA GLY A 344 17.90 -11.96 30.64
C GLY A 344 17.69 -13.22 31.47
N ASP A 345 16.74 -13.12 32.41
CA ASP A 345 16.36 -14.26 33.24
C ASP A 345 15.69 -15.33 32.36
N VAL A 346 16.31 -16.51 32.30
CA VAL A 346 15.78 -17.63 31.52
C VAL A 346 14.54 -18.17 32.20
N LEU A 347 13.45 -18.17 31.45
CA LEU A 347 12.16 -18.62 31.91
C LEU A 347 12.17 -20.14 32.17
N GLN A 348 12.24 -20.54 33.43
CA GLN A 348 12.42 -21.93 33.85
C GLN A 348 11.17 -22.80 33.61
N TRP A 349 11.37 -24.04 33.17
CA TRP A 349 10.33 -25.07 33.08
C TRP A 349 10.50 -26.13 34.18
N PRO A 350 9.43 -26.86 34.56
CA PRO A 350 9.56 -27.94 35.52
C PRO A 350 10.66 -28.93 35.10
N LYS A 351 11.41 -29.43 36.09
CA LYS A 351 12.55 -30.32 35.81
C LYS A 351 12.08 -31.57 35.05
N GLY A 352 12.70 -31.85 33.92
CA GLY A 352 12.34 -32.97 33.04
C GLY A 352 11.23 -32.66 32.03
N THR A 353 10.75 -31.41 31.95
CA THR A 353 9.83 -30.98 30.87
C THR A 353 10.50 -31.07 29.50
N PHE A 354 11.79 -30.72 29.40
CA PHE A 354 12.58 -30.91 28.17
C PHE A 354 13.83 -31.75 28.45
N ALA A 355 14.34 -32.41 27.42
CA ALA A 355 15.52 -33.26 27.51
C ALA A 355 16.81 -32.45 27.76
N ALA A 356 16.89 -31.23 27.22
CA ALA A 356 18.03 -30.32 27.32
C ALA A 356 17.79 -29.16 28.32
N GLY A 357 17.34 -29.49 29.54
CA GLY A 357 17.14 -28.47 30.58
C GLY A 357 15.99 -27.51 30.26
N ASN A 358 16.29 -26.21 30.11
CA ASN A 358 15.31 -25.18 29.76
C ASN A 358 15.18 -24.94 28.25
N ILE A 359 15.99 -25.60 27.42
CA ILE A 359 15.91 -25.49 25.96
C ILE A 359 14.75 -26.35 25.48
N PHE A 360 13.83 -25.73 24.74
CA PHE A 360 12.74 -26.44 24.09
C PHE A 360 13.18 -26.95 22.71
N ASP A 361 13.42 -28.26 22.61
CA ASP A 361 13.77 -28.90 21.34
C ASP A 361 12.55 -29.02 20.42
N ILE A 362 12.55 -28.19 19.36
CA ILE A 362 11.55 -28.22 18.30
C ILE A 362 12.03 -29.18 17.21
N LYS A 363 11.54 -30.41 17.25
CA LYS A 363 11.76 -31.44 16.23
C LYS A 363 10.49 -32.24 16.03
N THR A 364 10.31 -32.81 14.83
CA THR A 364 9.14 -33.66 14.56
C THR A 364 9.24 -34.96 15.35
N GLU A 365 8.30 -35.18 16.28
CA GLU A 365 8.25 -36.41 17.10
C GLU A 365 6.97 -37.20 16.83
N ALA A 366 7.10 -38.50 16.55
CA ALA A 366 5.95 -39.36 16.30
C ALA A 366 5.15 -39.58 17.60
N GLY A 367 3.84 -39.30 17.58
CA GLY A 367 2.95 -39.53 18.71
C GLY A 367 3.01 -38.48 19.83
N THR A 368 3.73 -37.37 19.62
CA THR A 368 3.69 -36.23 20.54
C THR A 368 2.32 -35.57 20.58
N LYS A 369 1.95 -35.02 21.75
CA LYS A 369 0.75 -34.18 21.92
C LYS A 369 1.05 -32.69 21.78
N LEU A 370 2.33 -32.31 21.62
CA LEU A 370 2.75 -30.92 21.52
C LEU A 370 2.66 -30.46 20.06
N PRO A 371 1.82 -29.46 19.73
CA PRO A 371 1.66 -28.96 18.36
C PRO A 371 2.98 -28.46 17.75
N ALA A 372 3.87 -27.89 18.57
CA ALA A 372 5.18 -27.42 18.12
C ALA A 372 6.12 -28.56 17.65
N GLN A 373 5.78 -29.83 17.89
CA GLN A 373 6.54 -31.00 17.45
C GLN A 373 5.80 -31.77 16.33
N THR A 374 4.73 -31.21 15.76
CA THR A 374 4.03 -31.75 14.59
C THR A 374 4.25 -30.85 13.37
N LEU A 375 3.84 -31.32 12.18
CA LEU A 375 3.84 -30.53 10.94
C LEU A 375 2.49 -29.82 10.71
N GLU A 376 1.65 -29.74 11.74
CA GLU A 376 0.35 -29.09 11.62
C GLU A 376 0.49 -27.58 11.70
N ALA A 377 -0.34 -26.86 10.93
CA ALA A 377 -0.37 -25.41 10.98
C ALA A 377 -0.85 -24.93 12.36
N MET A 378 -0.05 -24.10 13.02
CA MET A 378 -0.42 -23.46 14.26
C MET A 378 -1.08 -22.11 14.01
N SER A 379 -2.21 -21.84 14.69
CA SER A 379 -2.83 -20.51 14.67
C SER A 379 -1.96 -19.50 15.42
N PHE A 380 -2.10 -18.22 15.08
CA PHE A 380 -1.43 -17.14 15.81
C PHE A 380 -1.75 -17.19 17.31
N HIS A 381 -0.70 -17.08 18.11
CA HIS A 381 -0.73 -17.04 19.57
C HIS A 381 0.49 -16.27 20.07
N TYR A 382 0.61 -16.12 21.38
CA TYR A 382 1.86 -15.72 22.03
C TYR A 382 2.23 -16.75 23.09
N ASP A 383 3.53 -16.93 23.33
CA ASP A 383 4.00 -17.89 24.29
C ASP A 383 3.76 -17.42 25.73
N GLY A 384 3.51 -18.37 26.63
CA GLY A 384 3.26 -18.09 28.05
C GLY A 384 1.80 -17.84 28.42
N MET A 385 0.84 -17.86 27.49
CA MET A 385 -0.60 -17.65 27.76
C MET A 385 -1.16 -18.49 28.92
N PHE A 386 -0.69 -19.72 29.10
CA PHE A 386 -1.15 -20.64 30.16
C PHE A 386 -0.03 -21.03 31.13
N LYS A 387 1.08 -20.27 31.14
CA LYS A 387 2.20 -20.55 32.04
C LYS A 387 1.82 -20.20 33.48
N LYS A 388 2.20 -21.04 34.44
CA LYS A 388 2.06 -20.75 35.87
C LYS A 388 3.23 -19.92 36.40
N LYS A 389 2.97 -19.11 37.43
CA LYS A 389 4.01 -18.36 38.15
C LYS A 389 5.05 -19.27 38.82
N THR A 390 4.58 -20.40 39.36
CA THR A 390 5.40 -21.53 39.84
C THR A 390 4.68 -22.84 39.51
N PRO A 391 5.33 -24.01 39.51
CA PRO A 391 4.68 -25.29 39.22
C PRO A 391 3.44 -25.56 40.09
N GLU A 392 3.48 -25.13 41.36
CA GLU A 392 2.42 -25.28 42.36
C GLU A 392 1.36 -24.15 42.29
N SER A 393 1.63 -23.06 41.57
CA SER A 393 0.75 -21.89 41.56
C SER A 393 -0.61 -22.17 40.92
N THR A 394 -1.67 -21.64 41.53
CA THR A 394 -3.00 -21.55 40.94
C THR A 394 -3.15 -20.36 40.00
N GLU A 395 -2.22 -19.41 40.05
CA GLU A 395 -2.18 -18.20 39.22
C GLU A 395 -1.30 -18.38 37.98
N LEU A 396 -1.68 -17.72 36.89
CA LEU A 396 -0.85 -17.61 35.69
C LEU A 396 0.33 -16.67 35.98
N GLY A 397 1.49 -16.97 35.39
CA GLY A 397 2.70 -16.15 35.45
C GLY A 397 2.79 -15.18 34.29
N ASP A 398 3.85 -14.36 34.31
CA ASP A 398 4.09 -13.41 33.23
C ASP A 398 4.62 -14.12 31.97
N PRO A 399 4.14 -13.73 30.77
CA PRO A 399 4.67 -14.25 29.51
C PRO A 399 6.13 -13.82 29.31
N PRO A 400 6.96 -14.62 28.61
CA PRO A 400 8.31 -14.22 28.25
C PRO A 400 8.28 -12.99 27.34
N VAL A 401 9.19 -12.05 27.60
CA VAL A 401 9.35 -10.83 26.78
C VAL A 401 10.12 -11.13 25.48
N PHE A 402 11.06 -12.07 25.54
CA PHE A 402 11.92 -12.44 24.43
C PHE A 402 11.84 -13.94 24.18
N MET A 403 11.84 -14.32 22.91
CA MET A 403 12.04 -15.69 22.46
C MET A 403 13.34 -15.74 21.68
N PHE A 404 14.12 -16.80 21.89
CA PHE A 404 15.38 -16.99 21.18
C PHE A 404 15.38 -18.34 20.46
N PHE A 405 15.45 -18.28 19.14
CA PHE A 405 15.43 -19.46 18.27
C PHE A 405 16.82 -19.69 17.70
N HIS A 406 17.28 -20.93 17.79
CA HIS A 406 18.49 -21.39 17.13
C HIS A 406 18.16 -22.53 16.19
N CYS A 407 18.32 -22.25 14.90
CA CYS A 407 18.17 -23.25 13.87
C CYS A 407 19.43 -24.13 13.87
N VAL A 408 19.34 -25.30 14.50
CA VAL A 408 20.41 -26.32 14.44
C VAL A 408 20.44 -26.96 13.06
N GLU A 409 19.27 -27.33 12.55
CA GLU A 409 19.05 -27.88 11.21
C GLU A 409 17.64 -27.53 10.74
N ALA A 410 17.50 -27.12 9.47
CA ALA A 410 16.19 -26.83 8.89
C ALA A 410 15.49 -28.14 8.48
N ASN A 411 14.29 -28.39 9.01
CA ASN A 411 13.51 -29.59 8.71
C ASN A 411 12.00 -29.31 8.80
N PRO A 412 11.18 -29.72 7.80
CA PRO A 412 11.56 -30.31 6.51
C PRO A 412 12.41 -29.37 5.65
N PRO A 413 13.23 -29.90 4.72
CA PRO A 413 13.95 -29.10 3.74
C PRO A 413 13.04 -28.15 2.96
N GLU A 414 13.57 -27.03 2.48
CA GLU A 414 12.79 -25.98 1.81
C GLU A 414 12.09 -26.45 0.52
N ASP A 415 12.61 -27.50 -0.13
CA ASP A 415 12.03 -28.13 -1.30
C ASP A 415 10.96 -29.20 -0.99
N ASP A 416 10.77 -29.58 0.27
CA ASP A 416 9.74 -30.53 0.67
C ASP A 416 8.36 -29.84 0.64
N PRO A 417 7.33 -30.36 -0.05
CA PRO A 417 6.00 -29.74 -0.09
C PRO A 417 5.30 -29.62 1.28
N LYS A 418 5.81 -30.27 2.32
CA LYS A 418 5.36 -30.14 3.72
C LYS A 418 6.14 -29.10 4.52
N HIS A 419 7.10 -28.39 3.90
CA HIS A 419 7.83 -27.31 4.54
C HIS A 419 6.85 -26.24 5.05
N GLY A 420 7.22 -25.59 6.14
CA GLY A 420 6.43 -24.51 6.73
C GLY A 420 7.36 -23.44 7.28
N ASN A 421 6.95 -22.18 7.16
CA ASN A 421 7.70 -21.06 7.73
C ASN A 421 7.12 -20.66 9.08
N THR A 422 7.98 -20.28 10.02
CA THR A 422 7.53 -19.56 11.21
C THR A 422 6.98 -18.20 10.78
N ILE A 423 5.69 -17.96 11.03
CA ILE A 423 5.03 -16.70 10.68
C ILE A 423 4.99 -15.82 11.93
N ILE A 424 5.55 -14.62 11.83
CA ILE A 424 5.55 -13.61 12.88
C ILE A 424 4.81 -12.37 12.35
N THR A 425 4.03 -11.73 13.21
CA THR A 425 3.30 -10.50 12.88
C THR A 425 3.58 -9.41 13.91
N ASP A 426 3.82 -8.19 13.43
CA ASP A 426 3.89 -7.00 14.29
C ASP A 426 2.47 -6.46 14.50
N THR A 427 1.90 -6.74 15.67
CA THR A 427 0.54 -6.34 16.02
C THR A 427 0.35 -4.82 16.08
N ARG A 428 1.42 -4.05 16.34
CA ARG A 428 1.38 -2.57 16.33
C ARG A 428 1.05 -2.06 14.93
N ARG A 429 1.70 -2.64 13.92
CA ARG A 429 1.45 -2.31 12.51
C ARG A 429 0.03 -2.68 12.11
N LEU A 430 -0.45 -3.86 12.51
CA LEU A 430 -1.84 -4.27 12.29
C LEU A 430 -2.81 -3.25 12.88
N LEU A 431 -2.61 -2.84 14.14
CA LEU A 431 -3.47 -1.88 14.82
C LEU A 431 -3.45 -0.50 14.14
N SER A 432 -2.27 -0.02 13.74
CA SER A 432 -2.10 1.26 13.04
C SER A 432 -2.79 1.32 11.67
N ALA A 433 -3.00 0.16 11.04
CA ALA A 433 -3.66 0.06 9.74
C ALA A 433 -5.19 0.07 9.85
N LEU A 434 -5.76 -0.13 11.04
CA LEU A 434 -7.20 -0.19 11.25
C LEU A 434 -7.83 1.21 11.37
N PRO A 435 -9.10 1.38 10.97
CA PRO A 435 -9.83 2.62 11.25
C PRO A 435 -9.91 2.89 12.75
N GLU A 436 -9.83 4.16 13.16
CA GLU A 436 -9.87 4.59 14.56
C GLU A 436 -11.07 4.01 15.33
N ALA A 437 -12.28 4.10 14.77
CA ALA A 437 -13.49 3.50 15.36
C ALA A 437 -13.39 1.98 15.55
N THR A 438 -12.61 1.29 14.71
CA THR A 438 -12.35 -0.15 14.88
C THR A 438 -11.38 -0.39 16.03
N VAL A 439 -10.30 0.40 16.13
CA VAL A 439 -9.35 0.34 17.25
C VAL A 439 -10.08 0.62 18.58
N GLU A 440 -10.90 1.67 18.66
CA GLU A 440 -11.71 1.99 19.84
C GLU A 440 -12.66 0.86 20.26
N ARG A 441 -13.22 0.14 19.28
CA ARG A 441 -14.06 -1.02 19.55
C ARG A 441 -13.23 -2.18 20.07
N LEU A 442 -12.08 -2.48 19.46
CA LEU A 442 -11.19 -3.57 19.87
C LEU A 442 -10.65 -3.35 21.29
N GLN A 443 -10.34 -2.11 21.68
CA GLN A 443 -9.93 -1.76 23.04
C GLN A 443 -10.98 -2.10 24.11
N LYS A 444 -12.25 -2.25 23.73
CA LYS A 444 -13.35 -2.61 24.65
C LYS A 444 -13.61 -4.12 24.72
N ILE A 445 -12.86 -4.92 23.96
CA ILE A 445 -13.05 -6.38 23.88
C ILE A 445 -11.98 -7.09 24.71
N SER A 446 -12.41 -8.08 25.50
CA SER A 446 -11.53 -9.06 26.14
C SER A 446 -11.86 -10.45 25.62
N LEU A 447 -10.83 -11.26 25.44
CA LEU A 447 -10.94 -12.64 25.00
C LEU A 447 -10.66 -13.58 26.16
N THR A 448 -11.42 -14.67 26.19
CA THR A 448 -11.38 -15.69 27.22
C THR A 448 -10.98 -17.01 26.57
N TYR A 449 -9.78 -17.49 26.89
CA TYR A 449 -9.16 -18.67 26.30
C TYR A 449 -9.26 -19.86 27.25
N ARG A 450 -9.46 -21.03 26.67
CA ARG A 450 -9.38 -22.34 27.33
C ARG A 450 -8.59 -23.27 26.43
N THR A 451 -7.81 -24.16 27.02
CA THR A 451 -7.02 -25.13 26.27
C THR A 451 -7.06 -26.50 26.93
N SER A 452 -7.15 -27.54 26.12
CA SER A 452 -7.02 -28.93 26.54
C SER A 452 -5.59 -29.45 26.45
N LEU A 453 -4.65 -28.64 25.94
CA LEU A 453 -3.24 -29.03 25.70
C LEU A 453 -2.46 -29.20 27.00
N PHE A 454 -2.78 -28.41 28.01
CA PHE A 454 -2.22 -28.53 29.35
C PHE A 454 -3.26 -29.24 30.21
N GLU A 455 -2.85 -30.17 31.07
CA GLU A 455 -3.72 -31.01 31.92
C GLU A 455 -4.55 -30.23 32.98
N TYR A 456 -4.78 -28.94 32.75
CA TYR A 456 -5.49 -27.99 33.58
C TYR A 456 -6.78 -27.51 32.88
N GLN A 457 -7.64 -28.43 32.44
CA GLN A 457 -8.84 -28.14 31.63
C GLN A 457 -9.80 -27.10 32.23
N ASP A 458 -9.76 -26.90 33.55
CA ASP A 458 -10.59 -25.94 34.27
C ASP A 458 -10.06 -24.50 34.24
N ARG A 459 -8.85 -24.27 33.69
CA ARG A 459 -8.22 -22.95 33.70
C ARG A 459 -8.65 -22.09 32.51
N VAL A 460 -8.84 -20.82 32.83
CA VAL A 460 -9.26 -19.79 31.88
C VAL A 460 -8.23 -18.68 31.91
N HIS A 461 -7.75 -18.29 30.73
CA HIS A 461 -6.94 -17.09 30.56
C HIS A 461 -7.80 -15.99 29.96
N THR A 462 -7.84 -14.81 30.57
CA THR A 462 -8.60 -13.68 30.03
C THR A 462 -7.63 -12.53 29.77
N SER A 463 -7.64 -12.02 28.54
CA SER A 463 -6.78 -10.91 28.13
C SER A 463 -7.58 -9.90 27.31
N PRO A 464 -7.35 -8.58 27.48
CA PRO A 464 -7.77 -7.59 26.48
C PRO A 464 -7.24 -7.95 25.09
N VAL A 465 -8.00 -7.59 24.04
CA VAL A 465 -7.54 -7.74 22.64
C VAL A 465 -6.43 -6.74 22.31
N VAL A 466 -6.51 -5.54 22.89
CA VAL A 466 -5.53 -4.47 22.74
C VAL A 466 -4.95 -4.17 24.11
N ILE A 467 -3.63 -4.16 24.23
CA ILE A 467 -2.91 -3.93 25.47
C ILE A 467 -1.70 -3.05 25.20
N THR A 468 -1.40 -2.13 26.12
CA THR A 468 -0.18 -1.34 26.06
C THR A 468 1.04 -2.21 26.38
N HIS A 469 2.05 -2.19 25.51
CA HIS A 469 3.29 -2.93 25.67
C HIS A 469 3.99 -2.50 26.99
N PRO A 470 4.31 -3.44 27.90
CA PRO A 470 4.76 -3.11 29.25
C PRO A 470 6.11 -2.41 29.32
N MET A 471 6.97 -2.59 28.29
CA MET A 471 8.29 -1.93 28.22
C MET A 471 8.33 -0.65 27.38
N THR A 472 7.69 -0.60 26.20
CA THR A 472 7.78 0.53 25.27
C THR A 472 6.64 1.53 25.45
N GLY A 473 5.53 1.13 26.06
CA GLY A 473 4.33 1.96 26.20
C GLY A 473 3.52 2.12 24.91
N GLU A 474 3.90 1.43 23.83
CA GLU A 474 3.14 1.40 22.57
C GLU A 474 1.83 0.62 22.73
N LEU A 475 0.80 0.99 21.98
CA LEU A 475 -0.50 0.31 21.99
C LEU A 475 -0.53 -0.94 21.10
#